data_AF-A0A6G3BG43-F1
#
_entry.id   AF-A0A6G3BG43-F1
#
_cell.length_a   1.000
_cell.length_b   1.000
_cell.length_c   1.000
_cell.angle_alpha   90.00
_cell.angle_beta   90.00
_cell.angle_gamma   90.00
#
_symmetry.space_group_name_H-M   'P 1'
#
loop_
_entity.id
_entity.type
_entity.pdbx_description
1 polymer ?
#
loop_
_entity_poly.entity_id
_entity_poly.type
_entity_poly.pdbx_seq_one_letter_code
_entity_poly.pdbx_strand_id
1 'polypeptide(L)'
;MPRSVTSRTSRTSRRLALVVPAALGAFVLTALPAAATSTPAQIATSKTNGVAYLKTLQAADGSYAGSGLSNEWAFSAFAAAGTAAVDVTPGGDATKNARTVYRNLLSTPGWPSATPVVTDYQRGTLNAYAAGIDPARVSASRNLIADIYGYWQNAEAGYFGPSANYNGTVFAALALGGARTQAGAQRVPQALVDKIVTRVRANQHNDGGWTYAKAEGNATELAKPGDIDMTGASMAALCVSGVPNTDPDIVQAKAFLKSKLVNGSGAFNALYGINTSSNGWAVSGLNACGINPQTGDFLTPAGKTPIDFLIANQFNPAGGFKYQPSDTTPSAYSSTDALRAVAGGGFTAAPPTPVTVGAPKWVAAAGFTSGTATKLALTVDDGTGTLKVCNVAFTPTGTTTDLGTVLAAASTASTPAGCVTSVVPASGTGTITSINGKANAGSATWKVSTDGSAFAGATRNKVIGVGDTIALRYS
;
A
#
# COMPACT_ATOMS: atom_id res chain seq x y z
N MET A 1 21.97 57.61 -18.65
CA MET A 1 22.03 59.09 -18.70
C MET A 1 22.96 59.49 -19.86
N PRO A 2 22.72 60.57 -20.64
CA PRO A 2 21.74 61.65 -20.44
C PRO A 2 20.78 61.97 -21.63
N ARG A 3 19.58 62.46 -21.23
CA ARG A 3 18.72 63.59 -21.71
C ARG A 3 18.53 63.80 -23.24
N SER A 4 17.31 63.65 -23.80
CA SER A 4 16.06 64.46 -23.69
C SER A 4 16.09 65.76 -24.49
N VAL A 5 15.05 66.00 -25.33
CA VAL A 5 14.16 67.20 -25.35
C VAL A 5 13.19 67.16 -26.57
N THR A 6 11.87 67.09 -26.27
CA THR A 6 10.64 67.74 -26.83
C THR A 6 10.52 68.11 -28.34
N SER A 7 9.39 68.27 -29.04
CA SER A 7 7.93 68.38 -28.80
C SER A 7 7.28 68.55 -30.19
N ARG A 8 6.07 68.03 -30.45
CA ARG A 8 4.94 68.84 -30.95
C ARG A 8 3.63 68.06 -31.07
N THR A 9 2.60 68.80 -30.69
CA THR A 9 1.16 68.57 -30.62
C THR A 9 0.46 68.37 -31.97
N SER A 10 -0.60 67.56 -31.98
CA SER A 10 -1.79 67.84 -32.79
C SER A 10 -3.06 67.44 -32.03
N ARG A 11 -3.99 68.39 -31.94
CA ARG A 11 -5.34 68.26 -31.37
C ARG A 11 -6.30 67.86 -32.48
N THR A 12 -7.19 66.90 -32.22
CA THR A 12 -8.51 66.94 -32.87
C THR A 12 -9.62 66.40 -31.97
N SER A 13 -10.69 67.16 -32.01
CA SER A 13 -11.91 67.22 -31.21
C SER A 13 -12.78 65.96 -31.09
N ARG A 14 -13.34 65.83 -29.88
CA ARG A 14 -14.75 65.57 -29.52
C ARG A 14 -15.54 64.53 -30.34
N ARG A 15 -16.00 63.49 -29.64
CA ARG A 15 -17.43 63.10 -29.55
C ARG A 15 -17.66 62.36 -28.24
N LEU A 16 -18.37 63.01 -27.32
CA LEU A 16 -18.94 62.41 -26.12
C LEU A 16 -20.18 61.60 -26.55
N ALA A 17 -20.10 60.28 -26.48
CA ALA A 17 -21.28 59.41 -26.48
C ALA A 17 -21.45 58.91 -25.05
N LEU A 18 -22.51 59.37 -24.37
CA LEU A 18 -23.01 58.76 -23.14
C LEU A 18 -23.45 57.33 -23.47
N VAL A 19 -22.75 56.35 -22.93
CA VAL A 19 -23.23 54.97 -22.87
C VAL A 19 -23.70 54.71 -21.44
N VAL A 20 -25.00 54.54 -21.29
CA VAL A 20 -25.68 54.09 -20.07
C VAL A 20 -25.20 52.67 -19.76
N PRO A 21 -24.64 52.37 -18.58
CA PRO A 21 -24.40 50.99 -18.19
C PRO A 21 -25.73 50.41 -17.70
N ALA A 22 -26.40 49.64 -18.56
CA ALA A 22 -27.43 48.72 -18.13
C ALA A 22 -26.75 47.59 -17.33
N ALA A 23 -26.79 47.69 -16.00
CA ALA A 23 -26.35 46.65 -15.10
C ALA A 23 -27.34 45.46 -15.17
N LEU A 24 -27.15 44.58 -16.15
CA LEU A 24 -27.70 43.24 -16.14
C LEU A 24 -26.94 42.43 -15.09
N GLY A 25 -27.53 42.33 -13.89
CA GLY A 25 -27.07 41.44 -12.83
C GLY A 25 -27.17 39.99 -13.28
N ALA A 26 -26.07 39.47 -13.83
CA ALA A 26 -25.87 38.04 -13.95
C ALA A 26 -25.69 37.49 -12.53
N PHE A 27 -26.76 36.96 -11.94
CA PHE A 27 -26.66 36.00 -10.85
C PHE A 27 -25.91 34.79 -11.40
N VAL A 28 -24.59 34.81 -11.27
CA VAL A 28 -23.77 33.61 -11.35
C VAL A 28 -24.23 32.77 -10.15
N LEU A 29 -25.15 31.84 -10.41
CA LEU A 29 -25.40 30.69 -9.55
C LEU A 29 -24.09 29.91 -9.50
N THR A 30 -23.15 30.36 -8.66
CA THR A 30 -22.06 29.52 -8.21
C THR A 30 -22.73 28.43 -7.42
N ALA A 31 -22.98 27.28 -8.07
CA ALA A 31 -23.37 26.07 -7.38
C ALA A 31 -22.38 25.90 -6.23
N LEU A 32 -22.86 26.05 -5.00
CA LEU A 32 -22.04 25.83 -3.82
C LEU A 32 -21.42 24.44 -3.99
N PRO A 33 -20.10 24.29 -3.87
CA PRO A 33 -19.48 22.98 -3.99
C PRO A 33 -20.20 22.06 -3.02
N ALA A 34 -20.67 20.92 -3.52
CA ALA A 34 -21.36 19.89 -2.76
C ALA A 34 -20.57 19.62 -1.47
N ALA A 35 -21.09 20.09 -0.34
CA ALA A 35 -20.42 19.98 0.95
C ALA A 35 -20.47 18.52 1.41
N ALA A 36 -19.42 18.09 2.12
CA ALA A 36 -19.41 16.81 2.81
C ALA A 36 -20.62 16.71 3.75
N THR A 37 -21.33 15.60 3.69
CA THR A 37 -22.56 15.38 4.48
C THR A 37 -22.24 15.06 5.95
N SER A 38 -21.17 14.29 6.19
CA SER A 38 -20.60 14.12 7.52
C SER A 38 -19.60 15.25 7.82
N THR A 39 -19.84 15.97 8.91
CA THR A 39 -18.98 17.07 9.36
C THR A 39 -17.63 16.56 9.85
N PRO A 40 -16.58 17.39 9.81
CA PRO A 40 -15.29 17.06 10.43
C PRO A 40 -15.41 16.63 11.90
N ALA A 41 -16.34 17.23 12.65
CA ALA A 41 -16.60 16.86 14.04
C ALA A 41 -17.20 15.45 14.17
N GLN A 42 -18.18 15.08 13.35
CA GLN A 42 -18.75 13.72 13.33
C GLN A 42 -17.70 12.66 12.99
N ILE A 43 -16.85 12.94 12.00
CA ILE A 43 -15.74 12.05 11.63
C ILE A 43 -14.75 11.93 12.81
N ALA A 44 -14.37 13.04 13.44
CA ALA A 44 -13.46 13.02 14.58
C ALA A 44 -14.03 12.22 15.78
N THR A 45 -15.31 12.40 16.09
CA THR A 45 -16.01 11.60 17.11
C THR A 45 -16.03 10.12 16.73
N SER A 46 -16.36 9.79 15.48
CA SER A 46 -16.39 8.40 15.01
C SER A 46 -15.02 7.74 15.08
N LYS A 47 -13.96 8.46 14.68
CA LYS A 47 -12.57 8.02 14.82
C LYS A 47 -12.21 7.74 16.28
N THR A 48 -12.54 8.66 17.19
CA THR A 48 -12.24 8.54 18.62
C THR A 48 -12.92 7.32 19.23
N ASN A 49 -14.22 7.15 18.97
CA ASN A 49 -14.99 6.02 19.49
C ASN A 49 -14.49 4.70 18.89
N GLY A 50 -14.19 4.66 17.59
CA GLY A 50 -13.66 3.47 16.92
C GLY A 50 -12.30 3.03 17.47
N VAL A 51 -11.39 3.98 17.72
CA VAL A 51 -10.11 3.70 18.38
C VAL A 51 -10.34 3.13 19.78
N ALA A 52 -11.26 3.71 20.56
CA ALA A 52 -11.59 3.22 21.90
C ALA A 52 -12.08 1.77 21.86
N TYR A 53 -12.97 1.43 20.93
CA TYR A 53 -13.44 0.06 20.73
C TYR A 53 -12.32 -0.90 20.31
N LEU A 54 -11.49 -0.55 19.32
CA LEU A 54 -10.40 -1.44 18.89
C LEU A 54 -9.38 -1.69 20.00
N LYS A 55 -9.19 -0.74 20.95
CA LYS A 55 -8.36 -0.98 22.14
C LYS A 55 -8.95 -2.05 23.05
N THR A 56 -10.28 -2.19 23.14
CA THR A 56 -10.91 -3.26 23.94
C THR A 56 -10.75 -4.65 23.33
N LEU A 57 -10.38 -4.74 22.05
CA LEU A 57 -10.11 -6.02 21.39
C LEU A 57 -8.71 -6.58 21.68
N GLN A 58 -7.82 -5.77 22.28
CA GLN A 58 -6.50 -6.22 22.67
C GLN A 58 -6.61 -7.21 23.84
N ALA A 59 -6.03 -8.40 23.68
CA ALA A 59 -5.97 -9.40 24.73
C ALA A 59 -5.02 -8.96 25.87
N ALA A 60 -5.14 -9.61 27.04
CA ALA A 60 -4.35 -9.27 28.23
C ALA A 60 -2.84 -9.51 28.09
N ASP A 61 -2.42 -10.31 27.10
CA ASP A 61 -1.02 -10.51 26.71
C ASP A 61 -0.51 -9.44 25.74
N GLY A 62 -1.37 -8.49 25.35
CA GLY A 62 -1.10 -7.42 24.40
C GLY A 62 -1.31 -7.80 22.94
N SER A 63 -1.65 -9.05 22.66
CA SER A 63 -1.91 -9.52 21.31
C SER A 63 -3.28 -9.05 20.81
N TYR A 64 -3.38 -8.92 19.49
CA TYR A 64 -4.65 -8.88 18.79
C TYR A 64 -5.00 -10.32 18.37
N ALA A 65 -5.17 -11.21 19.37
CA ALA A 65 -5.42 -12.64 19.13
C ALA A 65 -6.70 -12.90 18.31
N GLY A 66 -6.65 -13.94 17.48
CA GLY A 66 -7.79 -14.57 16.81
C GLY A 66 -7.36 -15.60 15.75
N SER A 67 -8.10 -16.71 15.62
CA SER A 67 -8.03 -17.59 14.44
C SER A 67 -8.89 -17.00 13.32
N GLY A 68 -8.38 -17.02 12.07
CA GLY A 68 -9.06 -16.43 10.90
C GLY A 68 -8.40 -15.13 10.41
N LEU A 69 -9.12 -14.31 9.63
CA LEU A 69 -8.68 -12.97 9.21
C LEU A 69 -8.46 -12.12 10.47
N SER A 70 -7.21 -12.13 10.95
CA SER A 70 -6.78 -11.67 12.26
C SER A 70 -7.18 -10.22 12.56
N ASN A 71 -7.40 -9.92 13.84
CA ASN A 71 -7.54 -8.56 14.36
C ASN A 71 -6.29 -7.70 14.13
N GLU A 72 -5.20 -8.23 13.53
CA GLU A 72 -4.02 -7.49 13.10
C GLU A 72 -4.35 -6.29 12.19
N TRP A 73 -5.46 -6.32 11.44
CA TRP A 73 -5.90 -5.17 10.66
C TRP A 73 -6.19 -3.92 11.52
N ALA A 74 -6.34 -4.08 12.83
CA ALA A 74 -6.41 -2.96 13.77
C ALA A 74 -5.19 -2.03 13.65
N PHE A 75 -4.00 -2.54 13.31
CA PHE A 75 -2.80 -1.70 13.15
C PHE A 75 -2.97 -0.67 12.02
N SER A 76 -3.51 -1.09 10.87
CA SER A 76 -3.83 -0.18 9.76
C SER A 76 -4.87 0.88 10.16
N ALA A 77 -5.88 0.49 10.95
CA ALA A 77 -6.93 1.38 11.41
C ALA A 77 -6.42 2.39 12.46
N PHE A 78 -5.59 1.95 13.41
CA PHE A 78 -4.93 2.84 14.38
C PHE A 78 -4.04 3.85 13.70
N ALA A 79 -3.20 3.41 12.75
CA ALA A 79 -2.31 4.31 12.03
C ALA A 79 -3.09 5.38 11.25
N ALA A 80 -4.15 4.99 10.53
CA ALA A 80 -5.04 5.93 9.84
C ALA A 80 -5.75 6.89 10.82
N ALA A 81 -6.10 6.39 12.02
CA ALA A 81 -6.71 7.19 13.07
C ALA A 81 -5.71 8.06 13.86
N GLY A 82 -4.42 7.97 13.58
CA GLY A 82 -3.38 8.76 14.27
C GLY A 82 -2.97 8.20 15.63
N THR A 83 -3.27 6.93 15.92
CA THR A 83 -2.85 6.23 17.14
C THR A 83 -1.65 5.33 16.86
N ALA A 84 -0.53 5.50 17.56
CA ALA A 84 0.63 4.64 17.36
C ALA A 84 0.43 3.31 18.11
N ALA A 85 0.77 2.19 17.47
CA ALA A 85 0.59 0.85 18.06
C ALA A 85 1.41 0.63 19.35
N VAL A 86 2.48 1.40 19.57
CA VAL A 86 3.24 1.37 20.83
C VAL A 86 2.49 2.03 21.99
N ASP A 87 1.55 2.93 21.71
CA ASP A 87 0.72 3.60 22.73
C ASP A 87 -0.54 2.78 23.07
N VAL A 88 -0.70 1.61 22.46
CA VAL A 88 -1.84 0.70 22.67
C VAL A 88 -1.40 -0.40 23.62
N THR A 89 -1.81 -0.30 24.88
CA THR A 89 -1.37 -1.18 25.98
C THR A 89 -2.58 -1.79 26.70
N PRO A 90 -2.57 -3.11 26.97
CA PRO A 90 -3.66 -3.75 27.70
C PRO A 90 -3.55 -3.35 29.18
N GLY A 91 -4.62 -2.79 29.75
CA GLY A 91 -4.63 -2.36 31.16
C GLY A 91 -3.56 -1.33 31.54
N GLY A 92 -2.98 -0.62 30.57
CA GLY A 92 -1.87 0.32 30.80
C GLY A 92 -0.47 -0.31 30.86
N ASP A 93 -0.33 -1.62 30.68
CA ASP A 93 0.97 -2.30 30.73
C ASP A 93 1.81 -2.04 29.47
N ALA A 94 2.76 -1.10 29.58
CA ALA A 94 3.66 -0.71 28.49
C ALA A 94 4.56 -1.85 27.98
N THR A 95 4.83 -2.87 28.81
CA THR A 95 5.64 -4.03 28.41
C THR A 95 4.92 -4.92 27.39
N LYS A 96 3.58 -4.82 27.35
CA LYS A 96 2.69 -5.57 26.46
C LYS A 96 2.05 -4.66 25.40
N ASN A 97 2.72 -3.57 25.03
CA ASN A 97 2.20 -2.73 23.95
C ASN A 97 2.05 -3.53 22.65
N ALA A 98 1.04 -3.18 21.86
CA ALA A 98 0.62 -3.94 20.69
C ALA A 98 1.74 -4.08 19.64
N ARG A 99 2.56 -3.04 19.45
CA ARG A 99 3.71 -3.07 18.53
C ARG A 99 4.73 -4.13 18.94
N THR A 100 5.16 -4.14 20.20
CA THR A 100 6.16 -5.10 20.69
C THR A 100 5.65 -6.52 20.56
N VAL A 101 4.42 -6.79 20.98
CA VAL A 101 3.83 -8.14 20.91
C VAL A 101 3.70 -8.62 19.47
N TYR A 102 3.23 -7.76 18.55
CA TYR A 102 3.12 -8.13 17.14
C TYR A 102 4.47 -8.37 16.49
N ARG A 103 5.47 -7.53 16.76
CA ARG A 103 6.84 -7.74 16.25
C ARG A 103 7.41 -9.09 16.72
N ASN A 104 7.18 -9.44 17.98
CA ASN A 104 7.62 -10.73 18.53
C ASN A 104 6.92 -11.90 17.84
N LEU A 105 5.61 -11.81 17.62
CA LEU A 105 4.84 -12.81 16.86
C LEU A 105 5.42 -13.03 15.45
N LEU A 106 5.60 -11.95 14.68
CA LEU A 106 6.16 -12.00 13.32
C LEU A 106 7.57 -12.61 13.28
N SER A 107 8.33 -12.48 14.38
CA SER A 107 9.68 -13.00 14.52
C SER A 107 9.73 -14.50 14.85
N THR A 108 8.60 -15.11 15.23
CA THR A 108 8.57 -16.54 15.54
C THR A 108 8.77 -17.38 14.27
N PRO A 109 9.48 -18.53 14.35
CA PRO A 109 9.66 -19.43 13.21
C PRO A 109 8.34 -20.03 12.69
N GLY A 110 7.36 -20.23 13.58
CA GLY A 110 6.05 -20.83 13.25
C GLY A 110 5.05 -19.87 12.61
N TRP A 111 5.33 -18.56 12.58
CA TRP A 111 4.48 -17.59 11.89
C TRP A 111 4.77 -17.58 10.38
N PRO A 112 3.74 -17.46 9.52
CA PRO A 112 2.31 -17.33 9.86
C PRO A 112 1.61 -18.68 10.06
N SER A 113 2.13 -19.77 9.48
CA SER A 113 1.70 -21.15 9.70
C SER A 113 2.74 -22.13 9.15
N ALA A 114 2.49 -23.44 9.24
CA ALA A 114 3.34 -24.47 8.63
C ALA A 114 3.26 -24.49 7.09
N THR A 115 2.16 -24.02 6.51
CA THR A 115 1.92 -23.96 5.05
C THR A 115 1.42 -22.55 4.68
N PRO A 116 2.31 -21.55 4.73
CA PRO A 116 1.93 -20.17 4.53
C PRO A 116 1.49 -19.93 3.08
N VAL A 117 0.49 -19.06 2.90
CA VAL A 117 0.15 -18.50 1.59
C VAL A 117 0.68 -17.08 1.48
N VAL A 118 0.92 -16.59 0.26
CA VAL A 118 1.56 -15.28 0.06
C VAL A 118 0.82 -14.13 0.75
N THR A 119 -0.52 -14.22 0.82
CA THR A 119 -1.35 -13.21 1.47
C THR A 119 -1.05 -13.06 2.96
N ASP A 120 -0.54 -14.09 3.63
CA ASP A 120 -0.15 -13.99 5.04
C ASP A 120 1.02 -13.01 5.21
N TYR A 121 2.04 -13.11 4.35
CA TYR A 121 3.19 -12.20 4.36
C TYR A 121 2.83 -10.79 3.91
N GLN A 122 1.89 -10.66 2.96
CA GLN A 122 1.43 -9.35 2.47
C GLN A 122 0.64 -8.60 3.54
N ARG A 123 -0.28 -9.28 4.23
CA ARG A 123 -0.99 -8.70 5.38
C ARG A 123 -0.03 -8.36 6.52
N GLY A 124 0.90 -9.26 6.84
CA GLY A 124 1.95 -8.99 7.82
C GLY A 124 2.78 -7.76 7.46
N THR A 125 3.12 -7.57 6.18
CA THR A 125 3.89 -6.42 5.70
C THR A 125 3.12 -5.10 5.89
N LEU A 126 1.85 -5.07 5.46
CA LEU A 126 0.99 -3.88 5.56
C LEU A 126 0.76 -3.46 7.01
N ASN A 127 0.50 -4.43 7.89
CA ASN A 127 0.23 -4.18 9.30
C ASN A 127 1.50 -3.92 10.12
N ALA A 128 2.63 -4.55 9.79
CA ALA A 128 3.92 -4.23 10.39
C ALA A 128 4.29 -2.77 10.13
N TYR A 129 4.14 -2.31 8.89
CA TYR A 129 4.39 -0.92 8.51
C TYR A 129 3.53 0.04 9.32
N ALA A 130 2.21 -0.19 9.36
CA ALA A 130 1.27 0.62 10.13
C ALA A 130 1.55 0.61 11.64
N ALA A 131 2.03 -0.53 12.17
CA ALA A 131 2.43 -0.66 13.56
C ALA A 131 3.76 0.05 13.89
N GLY A 132 4.49 0.59 12.91
CA GLY A 132 5.80 1.19 13.11
C GLY A 132 6.93 0.17 13.25
N ILE A 133 6.80 -0.98 12.60
CA ILE A 133 7.83 -1.99 12.43
C ILE A 133 8.31 -1.90 10.98
N ASP A 134 9.63 -1.84 10.74
CA ASP A 134 10.16 -1.93 9.37
C ASP A 134 9.88 -3.36 8.84
N PRO A 135 9.03 -3.55 7.80
CA PRO A 135 8.65 -4.88 7.35
C PRO A 135 9.81 -5.70 6.78
N ALA A 136 10.86 -5.03 6.30
CA ALA A 136 12.04 -5.72 5.81
C ALA A 136 13.02 -6.11 6.92
N ARG A 137 12.84 -5.55 8.13
CA ARG A 137 13.76 -5.67 9.28
C ARG A 137 13.01 -5.99 10.56
N VAL A 138 12.05 -6.92 10.51
CA VAL A 138 11.26 -7.33 11.67
C VAL A 138 12.19 -7.89 12.76
N SER A 139 13.06 -8.83 12.38
CA SER A 139 14.10 -9.41 13.23
C SER A 139 15.33 -9.78 12.39
N ALA A 140 16.39 -10.31 13.03
CA ALA A 140 17.54 -10.85 12.30
C ALA A 140 17.17 -12.02 11.37
N SER A 141 16.09 -12.76 11.69
CA SER A 141 15.62 -13.92 10.92
C SER A 141 14.40 -13.64 10.03
N ARG A 142 13.73 -12.48 10.17
CA ARG A 142 12.48 -12.18 9.47
C ARG A 142 12.57 -10.91 8.62
N ASN A 143 12.39 -11.11 7.32
CA ASN A 143 12.23 -10.09 6.30
C ASN A 143 10.96 -10.39 5.49
N LEU A 144 9.87 -9.67 5.76
CA LEU A 144 8.57 -9.94 5.13
C LEU A 144 8.55 -9.61 3.64
N ILE A 145 9.34 -8.61 3.22
CA ILE A 145 9.48 -8.27 1.79
C ILE A 145 10.13 -9.44 1.04
N ALA A 146 11.18 -10.04 1.60
CA ALA A 146 11.80 -11.24 1.02
C ALA A 146 10.83 -12.43 1.05
N ASP A 147 10.05 -12.62 2.11
CA ASP A 147 9.06 -13.70 2.13
C ASP A 147 8.03 -13.57 0.99
N ILE A 148 7.58 -12.35 0.66
CA ILE A 148 6.70 -12.11 -0.52
C ILE A 148 7.43 -12.43 -1.84
N TYR A 149 8.70 -12.03 -1.99
CA TYR A 149 9.50 -12.33 -3.19
C TYR A 149 9.60 -13.84 -3.47
N GLY A 150 9.51 -14.66 -2.42
CA GLY A 150 9.47 -16.12 -2.53
C GLY A 150 8.32 -16.69 -3.35
N TYR A 151 7.25 -15.92 -3.54
CA TYR A 151 6.04 -16.37 -4.22
C TYR A 151 5.93 -15.87 -5.66
N TRP A 152 6.96 -15.18 -6.17
CA TRP A 152 7.01 -14.76 -7.57
C TRP A 152 6.76 -15.93 -8.52
N GLN A 153 5.94 -15.73 -9.56
CA GLN A 153 5.65 -16.75 -10.56
C GLN A 153 6.50 -16.55 -11.82
N ASN A 154 7.54 -17.37 -12.01
CA ASN A 154 8.40 -17.31 -13.20
C ASN A 154 7.61 -17.57 -14.51
N ALA A 155 6.65 -18.50 -14.49
CA ALA A 155 5.84 -18.83 -15.65
C ALA A 155 4.83 -17.72 -16.01
N GLU A 156 4.47 -16.88 -15.04
CA GLU A 156 3.48 -15.81 -15.18
C GLU A 156 3.98 -14.53 -14.52
N ALA A 157 5.08 -13.98 -15.06
CA ALA A 157 5.76 -12.82 -14.50
C ALA A 157 4.77 -11.68 -14.18
N GLY A 158 4.83 -11.18 -12.94
CA GLY A 158 3.93 -10.18 -12.37
C GLY A 158 2.95 -10.75 -11.35
N TYR A 159 2.69 -12.06 -11.38
CA TYR A 159 1.88 -12.74 -10.37
C TYR A 159 2.69 -13.17 -9.14
N PHE A 160 2.00 -13.20 -8.00
CA PHE A 160 2.50 -13.69 -6.73
C PHE A 160 1.55 -14.75 -6.13
N GLY A 161 2.09 -15.92 -5.82
CA GLY A 161 1.32 -17.11 -5.47
C GLY A 161 0.62 -17.74 -6.69
N PRO A 162 -0.29 -18.71 -6.48
CA PRO A 162 -1.06 -19.30 -7.57
C PRO A 162 -1.86 -18.23 -8.32
N SER A 163 -1.60 -18.06 -9.62
CA SER A 163 -2.21 -16.99 -10.44
C SER A 163 -3.74 -17.04 -10.46
N ALA A 164 -4.32 -18.25 -10.40
CA ALA A 164 -5.77 -18.45 -10.29
C ALA A 164 -6.39 -17.74 -9.07
N ASN A 165 -5.63 -17.57 -7.99
CA ASN A 165 -6.00 -16.74 -6.85
C ASN A 165 -5.36 -15.34 -7.01
N TYR A 166 -5.95 -14.53 -7.87
CA TYR A 166 -5.49 -13.18 -8.21
C TYR A 166 -5.33 -12.26 -6.99
N ASN A 167 -6.06 -12.53 -5.90
CA ASN A 167 -5.93 -11.81 -4.63
C ASN A 167 -4.48 -11.72 -4.13
N GLY A 168 -3.68 -12.78 -4.31
CA GLY A 168 -2.25 -12.76 -3.96
C GLY A 168 -1.45 -11.70 -4.73
N THR A 169 -1.87 -11.35 -5.95
CA THR A 169 -1.20 -10.31 -6.76
C THR A 169 -1.66 -8.91 -6.36
N VAL A 170 -2.93 -8.71 -6.04
CA VAL A 170 -3.45 -7.43 -5.51
C VAL A 170 -2.76 -7.07 -4.19
N PHE A 171 -2.66 -8.02 -3.26
CA PHE A 171 -1.99 -7.78 -1.98
C PHE A 171 -0.47 -7.68 -2.11
N ALA A 172 0.14 -8.29 -3.15
CA ALA A 172 1.53 -8.02 -3.50
C ALA A 172 1.72 -6.57 -3.95
N ALA A 173 0.81 -6.05 -4.78
CA ALA A 173 0.85 -4.67 -5.23
C ALA A 173 0.69 -3.69 -4.06
N LEU A 174 -0.25 -3.95 -3.14
CA LEU A 174 -0.42 -3.16 -1.92
C LEU A 174 0.86 -3.17 -1.07
N ALA A 175 1.42 -4.35 -0.79
CA ALA A 175 2.56 -4.50 0.10
C ALA A 175 3.88 -4.02 -0.52
N LEU A 176 4.18 -4.41 -1.77
CA LEU A 176 5.45 -4.11 -2.45
C LEU A 176 5.42 -2.74 -3.14
N GLY A 177 4.32 -2.39 -3.81
CA GLY A 177 4.12 -1.07 -4.40
C GLY A 177 4.10 0.02 -3.33
N GLY A 178 3.46 -0.24 -2.19
CA GLY A 178 3.45 0.62 -1.01
C GLY A 178 4.68 0.54 -0.09
N ALA A 179 5.65 -0.35 -0.37
CA ALA A 179 6.82 -0.52 0.50
C ALA A 179 7.70 0.73 0.51
N ARG A 180 7.93 1.29 1.70
CA ARG A 180 8.82 2.42 1.91
C ARG A 180 9.90 2.11 2.94
N THR A 181 11.06 2.76 2.81
CA THR A 181 12.04 2.84 3.90
C THR A 181 11.50 3.69 5.05
N GLN A 182 12.15 3.67 6.21
CA GLN A 182 11.76 4.52 7.34
C GLN A 182 11.78 6.03 7.01
N ALA A 183 12.62 6.42 6.05
CA ALA A 183 12.73 7.77 5.51
C ALA A 183 11.70 8.08 4.39
N GLY A 184 10.87 7.10 4.00
CA GLY A 184 9.83 7.28 3.00
C GLY A 184 10.23 7.02 1.55
N ALA A 185 11.43 6.50 1.28
CA ALA A 185 11.86 6.17 -0.09
C ALA A 185 11.21 4.87 -0.58
N GLN A 186 10.85 4.78 -1.87
CA GLN A 186 10.38 3.55 -2.51
C GLN A 186 11.45 2.45 -2.38
N ARG A 187 11.12 1.33 -1.76
CA ARG A 187 12.10 0.25 -1.51
C ARG A 187 12.24 -0.71 -2.70
N VAL A 188 11.11 -1.05 -3.30
CA VAL A 188 11.00 -2.04 -4.38
C VAL A 188 11.29 -1.39 -5.73
N PRO A 189 12.12 -1.99 -6.61
CA PRO A 189 12.45 -1.39 -7.90
C PRO A 189 11.21 -1.20 -8.78
N GLN A 190 11.12 -0.05 -9.45
CA GLN A 190 9.95 0.30 -10.27
C GLN A 190 9.63 -0.76 -11.32
N ALA A 191 10.63 -1.37 -11.96
CA ALA A 191 10.42 -2.41 -12.96
C ALA A 191 9.59 -3.60 -12.42
N LEU A 192 9.80 -3.99 -11.15
CA LEU A 192 8.98 -5.04 -10.53
C LEU A 192 7.56 -4.55 -10.26
N VAL A 193 7.43 -3.32 -9.75
CA VAL A 193 6.12 -2.68 -9.51
C VAL A 193 5.32 -2.62 -10.82
N ASP A 194 5.94 -2.24 -11.94
CA ASP A 194 5.30 -2.14 -13.24
C ASP A 194 4.78 -3.50 -13.75
N LYS A 195 5.52 -4.59 -13.50
CA LYS A 195 5.04 -5.95 -13.83
C LYS A 195 3.80 -6.34 -13.03
N ILE A 196 3.77 -5.98 -11.75
CA ILE A 196 2.61 -6.24 -10.89
C ILE A 196 1.41 -5.40 -11.37
N VAL A 197 1.63 -4.10 -11.59
CA VAL A 197 0.61 -3.17 -12.12
C VAL A 197 0.02 -3.68 -13.43
N THR A 198 0.85 -4.17 -14.35
CA THR A 198 0.39 -4.75 -15.61
C THR A 198 -0.61 -5.89 -15.38
N ARG A 199 -0.32 -6.79 -14.45
CA ARG A 199 -1.25 -7.90 -14.12
C ARG A 199 -2.49 -7.41 -13.41
N VAL A 200 -2.39 -6.43 -12.51
CA VAL A 200 -3.57 -5.85 -11.86
C VAL A 200 -4.53 -5.29 -12.90
N ARG A 201 -4.03 -4.50 -13.86
CA ARG A 201 -4.83 -3.93 -14.96
C ARG A 201 -5.44 -4.99 -15.87
N ALA A 202 -4.67 -6.01 -16.24
CA ALA A 202 -5.14 -7.06 -17.14
C ALA A 202 -6.29 -7.92 -16.54
N ASN A 203 -6.54 -7.82 -15.23
CA ASN A 203 -7.65 -8.48 -14.55
C ASN A 203 -8.86 -7.55 -14.33
N GLN A 204 -8.86 -6.33 -14.85
CA GLN A 204 -10.04 -5.45 -14.77
C GLN A 204 -11.15 -5.98 -15.67
N HIS A 205 -12.36 -6.09 -15.14
CA HIS A 205 -13.54 -6.56 -15.85
C HIS A 205 -14.10 -5.45 -16.77
N ASN A 206 -14.96 -5.84 -17.71
CA ASN A 206 -15.57 -4.93 -18.68
C ASN A 206 -16.43 -3.83 -18.05
N ASP A 207 -16.88 -4.02 -16.81
CA ASP A 207 -17.64 -3.01 -16.05
C ASP A 207 -16.73 -2.05 -15.25
N GLY A 208 -15.41 -2.20 -15.34
CA GLY A 208 -14.41 -1.42 -14.62
C GLY A 208 -14.07 -1.94 -13.22
N GLY A 209 -14.76 -2.98 -12.74
CA GLY A 209 -14.47 -3.60 -11.44
C GLY A 209 -13.41 -4.71 -11.52
N TRP A 210 -13.13 -5.32 -10.38
CA TRP A 210 -12.31 -6.53 -10.25
C TRP A 210 -13.02 -7.57 -9.39
N THR A 211 -12.60 -8.83 -9.51
CA THR A 211 -12.91 -9.87 -8.53
C THR A 211 -11.65 -10.56 -7.99
N TYR A 212 -11.81 -11.55 -7.11
CA TYR A 212 -10.70 -12.23 -6.43
C TYR A 212 -10.00 -13.28 -7.31
N ALA A 213 -10.70 -13.77 -8.33
CA ALA A 213 -10.23 -14.76 -9.29
C ALA A 213 -9.55 -14.08 -10.49
N LYS A 214 -8.63 -14.81 -11.13
CA LYS A 214 -8.00 -14.32 -12.36
C LYS A 214 -8.99 -14.26 -13.51
N ALA A 215 -9.09 -13.09 -14.14
CA ALA A 215 -9.87 -12.85 -15.35
C ALA A 215 -8.99 -12.66 -16.60
N GLU A 216 -7.73 -12.26 -16.43
CA GLU A 216 -6.80 -11.99 -17.53
C GLU A 216 -6.75 -13.14 -18.55
N GLY A 217 -6.93 -12.79 -19.83
CA GLY A 217 -6.87 -13.74 -20.95
C GLY A 217 -8.14 -14.57 -21.16
N ASN A 218 -9.21 -14.33 -20.39
CA ASN A 218 -10.48 -15.04 -20.53
C ASN A 218 -11.65 -14.05 -20.67
N ALA A 219 -12.18 -13.93 -21.90
CA ALA A 219 -13.27 -13.01 -22.21
C ALA A 219 -14.56 -13.30 -21.41
N THR A 220 -14.84 -14.56 -21.09
CA THR A 220 -16.00 -14.94 -20.27
C THR A 220 -15.85 -14.48 -18.83
N GLU A 221 -14.66 -14.58 -18.26
CA GLU A 221 -14.39 -14.09 -16.90
C GLU A 221 -14.39 -12.56 -16.85
N LEU A 222 -13.78 -11.89 -17.83
CA LEU A 222 -13.78 -10.42 -17.94
C LEU A 222 -15.20 -9.83 -18.12
N ALA A 223 -16.13 -10.60 -18.67
CA ALA A 223 -17.53 -10.21 -18.81
C ALA A 223 -18.36 -10.40 -17.53
N LYS A 224 -17.85 -11.06 -16.50
CA LYS A 224 -18.56 -11.18 -15.22
C LYS A 224 -18.58 -9.84 -14.50
N PRO A 225 -19.57 -9.57 -13.64
CA PRO A 225 -19.55 -8.37 -12.81
C PRO A 225 -18.36 -8.38 -11.84
N GLY A 226 -17.71 -7.23 -11.66
CA GLY A 226 -16.76 -7.03 -10.56
C GLY A 226 -17.47 -7.01 -9.19
N ASP A 227 -16.69 -7.12 -8.12
CA ASP A 227 -17.16 -6.97 -6.74
C ASP A 227 -16.56 -5.75 -6.04
N ILE A 228 -17.25 -5.27 -4.99
CA ILE A 228 -16.94 -4.01 -4.30
C ILE A 228 -15.58 -4.08 -3.60
N ASP A 229 -15.34 -5.17 -2.89
CA ASP A 229 -14.16 -5.40 -2.06
C ASP A 229 -12.90 -5.41 -2.93
N MET A 230 -12.87 -6.27 -3.94
CA MET A 230 -11.72 -6.41 -4.82
C MET A 230 -11.52 -5.21 -5.74
N THR A 231 -12.57 -4.48 -6.09
CA THR A 231 -12.42 -3.20 -6.78
C THR A 231 -11.73 -2.16 -5.88
N GLY A 232 -12.15 -2.03 -4.63
CA GLY A 232 -11.48 -1.16 -3.65
C GLY A 232 -10.01 -1.51 -3.45
N ALA A 233 -9.71 -2.80 -3.27
CA ALA A 233 -8.34 -3.29 -3.08
C ALA A 233 -7.45 -3.10 -4.32
N SER A 234 -7.98 -3.37 -5.52
CA SER A 234 -7.23 -3.26 -6.78
C SER A 234 -6.97 -1.79 -7.16
N MET A 235 -7.93 -0.90 -6.93
CA MET A 235 -7.71 0.54 -7.06
C MET A 235 -6.62 1.03 -6.11
N ALA A 236 -6.68 0.64 -4.83
CA ALA A 236 -5.65 1.00 -3.86
C ALA A 236 -4.27 0.47 -4.29
N ALA A 237 -4.20 -0.79 -4.74
CA ALA A 237 -2.98 -1.42 -5.24
C ALA A 237 -2.32 -0.61 -6.36
N LEU A 238 -3.11 -0.15 -7.34
CA LEU A 238 -2.61 0.69 -8.44
C LEU A 238 -2.12 2.05 -7.91
N CYS A 239 -2.92 2.74 -7.09
CA CYS A 239 -2.59 4.08 -6.62
C CYS A 239 -1.36 4.12 -5.70
N VAL A 240 -1.20 3.17 -4.78
CA VAL A 240 0.02 3.08 -3.93
C VAL A 240 1.27 2.71 -4.73
N SER A 241 1.08 2.08 -5.90
CA SER A 241 2.12 1.77 -6.88
C SER A 241 2.46 2.95 -7.80
N GLY A 242 1.83 4.11 -7.60
CA GLY A 242 2.12 5.35 -8.34
C GLY A 242 1.22 5.61 -9.54
N VAL A 243 0.17 4.80 -9.77
CA VAL A 243 -0.83 5.08 -10.82
C VAL A 243 -1.69 6.28 -10.39
N PRO A 244 -1.79 7.35 -11.21
CA PRO A 244 -2.57 8.52 -10.85
C PRO A 244 -4.07 8.23 -10.90
N ASN A 245 -4.86 9.00 -10.14
CA ASN A 245 -6.32 8.82 -10.10
C ASN A 245 -7.05 9.27 -11.39
N THR A 246 -6.33 9.89 -12.33
CA THR A 246 -6.79 10.23 -13.67
C THR A 246 -6.58 9.11 -14.69
N ASP A 247 -5.92 8.02 -14.28
CA ASP A 247 -5.69 6.87 -15.14
C ASP A 247 -7.02 6.21 -15.58
N PRO A 248 -7.16 5.78 -16.85
CA PRO A 248 -8.40 5.21 -17.36
C PRO A 248 -8.94 4.05 -16.52
N ASP A 249 -8.08 3.19 -15.98
CA ASP A 249 -8.52 2.02 -15.21
C ASP A 249 -9.09 2.46 -13.86
N ILE A 250 -8.50 3.49 -13.23
CA ILE A 250 -9.02 4.09 -11.99
C ILE A 250 -10.32 4.84 -12.23
N VAL A 251 -10.44 5.55 -13.35
CA VAL A 251 -11.67 6.27 -13.72
C VAL A 251 -12.82 5.29 -13.95
N GLN A 252 -12.57 4.18 -14.64
CA GLN A 252 -13.55 3.11 -14.84
C GLN A 252 -13.97 2.47 -13.51
N ALA A 253 -13.01 2.19 -12.64
CA ALA A 253 -13.28 1.64 -11.31
C ALA A 253 -14.11 2.58 -10.42
N LYS A 254 -13.83 3.89 -10.48
CA LYS A 254 -14.64 4.90 -9.81
C LYS A 254 -16.07 4.92 -10.37
N ALA A 255 -16.24 4.82 -11.68
CA ALA A 255 -17.55 4.74 -12.32
C ALA A 255 -18.31 3.47 -11.92
N PHE A 256 -17.62 2.32 -11.85
CA PHE A 256 -18.16 1.09 -11.30
C PHE A 256 -18.67 1.30 -9.87
N LEU A 257 -17.85 1.80 -8.95
CA LEU A 257 -18.27 2.02 -7.55
C LEU A 257 -19.45 2.99 -7.45
N LYS A 258 -19.43 4.09 -8.22
CA LYS A 258 -20.55 5.03 -8.32
C LYS A 258 -21.85 4.35 -8.74
N SER A 259 -21.79 3.45 -9.73
CA SER A 259 -22.96 2.70 -10.21
C SER A 259 -23.58 1.78 -9.15
N LYS A 260 -22.83 1.47 -8.08
CA LYS A 260 -23.26 0.60 -6.98
C LYS A 260 -23.79 1.37 -5.77
N LEU A 261 -23.80 2.71 -5.81
CA LEU A 261 -24.31 3.52 -4.70
C LEU A 261 -25.83 3.34 -4.52
N VAL A 262 -26.23 3.07 -3.29
CA VAL A 262 -27.63 3.00 -2.87
C VAL A 262 -28.08 4.38 -2.42
N ASN A 263 -29.01 4.97 -3.17
CA ASN A 263 -29.40 6.38 -2.98
C ASN A 263 -29.76 6.73 -1.52
N GLY A 264 -30.60 5.92 -0.87
CA GLY A 264 -31.13 6.21 0.46
C GLY A 264 -30.14 6.03 1.63
N SER A 265 -29.05 5.29 1.44
CA SER A 265 -28.07 5.02 2.49
C SER A 265 -26.69 5.60 2.21
N GLY A 266 -26.32 5.82 0.94
CA GLY A 266 -24.95 6.14 0.53
C GLY A 266 -24.02 4.94 0.48
N ALA A 267 -24.50 3.74 0.83
CA ALA A 267 -23.70 2.52 0.82
C ALA A 267 -23.45 2.01 -0.61
N PHE A 268 -22.41 1.22 -0.79
CA PHE A 268 -22.26 0.37 -1.98
C PHE A 268 -23.07 -0.93 -1.84
N ASN A 269 -23.80 -1.29 -2.90
CA ASN A 269 -24.52 -2.55 -3.00
C ASN A 269 -23.55 -3.70 -3.38
N ALA A 270 -23.20 -4.55 -2.41
CA ALA A 270 -22.30 -5.69 -2.60
C ALA A 270 -23.07 -7.01 -2.79
N LEU A 271 -22.35 -8.12 -3.01
CA LEU A 271 -22.93 -9.44 -3.29
C LEU A 271 -23.94 -9.91 -2.23
N TYR A 272 -23.72 -9.55 -0.96
CA TYR A 272 -24.58 -9.90 0.17
C TYR A 272 -25.36 -8.70 0.71
N GLY A 273 -25.64 -7.72 -0.15
CA GLY A 273 -26.29 -6.46 0.21
C GLY A 273 -25.33 -5.44 0.84
N ILE A 274 -25.91 -4.35 1.33
CA ILE A 274 -25.14 -3.25 1.94
C ILE A 274 -24.55 -3.69 3.27
N ASN A 275 -23.23 -3.62 3.41
CA ASN A 275 -22.54 -3.99 4.64
C ASN A 275 -21.32 -3.10 4.89
N THR A 276 -20.93 -2.99 6.15
CA THR A 276 -19.84 -2.11 6.59
C THR A 276 -18.48 -2.50 6.02
N SER A 277 -18.17 -3.80 5.92
CA SER A 277 -16.85 -4.26 5.45
C SER A 277 -16.61 -3.92 3.99
N SER A 278 -17.53 -4.29 3.08
CA SER A 278 -17.40 -3.95 1.65
C SER A 278 -17.35 -2.43 1.44
N ASN A 279 -18.13 -1.66 2.22
CA ASN A 279 -18.06 -0.20 2.18
C ASN A 279 -16.69 0.32 2.65
N GLY A 280 -16.15 -0.23 3.73
CA GLY A 280 -14.81 0.09 4.23
C GLY A 280 -13.72 -0.20 3.20
N TRP A 281 -13.79 -1.33 2.49
CA TRP A 281 -12.83 -1.69 1.44
C TRP A 281 -12.90 -0.72 0.25
N ALA A 282 -14.09 -0.42 -0.25
CA ALA A 282 -14.27 0.55 -1.34
C ALA A 282 -13.78 1.95 -0.95
N VAL A 283 -14.16 2.44 0.23
CA VAL A 283 -13.71 3.75 0.74
C VAL A 283 -12.19 3.77 0.95
N SER A 284 -11.58 2.69 1.46
CA SER A 284 -10.12 2.59 1.52
C SER A 284 -9.46 2.64 0.14
N GLY A 285 -10.08 2.04 -0.88
CA GLY A 285 -9.69 2.21 -2.29
C GLY A 285 -9.69 3.66 -2.75
N LEU A 286 -10.80 4.36 -2.53
CA LEU A 286 -10.96 5.77 -2.87
C LEU A 286 -9.93 6.66 -2.14
N ASN A 287 -9.76 6.46 -0.83
CA ASN A 287 -8.79 7.17 0.00
C ASN A 287 -7.35 6.99 -0.52
N ALA A 288 -6.96 5.75 -0.86
CA ALA A 288 -5.63 5.46 -1.40
C ALA A 288 -5.34 6.18 -2.74
N CYS A 289 -6.39 6.47 -3.52
CA CYS A 289 -6.31 7.24 -4.76
C CYS A 289 -6.56 8.75 -4.58
N GLY A 290 -6.73 9.23 -3.35
CA GLY A 290 -7.05 10.64 -3.07
C GLY A 290 -8.41 11.07 -3.62
N ILE A 291 -9.34 10.13 -3.85
CA ILE A 291 -10.70 10.41 -4.30
C ILE A 291 -11.58 10.61 -3.07
N ASN A 292 -12.27 11.75 -2.99
CA ASN A 292 -13.08 12.08 -1.83
C ASN A 292 -14.39 11.26 -1.82
N PRO A 293 -14.63 10.42 -0.80
CA PRO A 293 -15.85 9.61 -0.69
C PRO A 293 -17.07 10.38 -0.16
N GLN A 294 -16.96 11.69 0.10
CA GLN A 294 -18.05 12.51 0.68
C GLN A 294 -18.68 13.52 -0.27
N THR A 295 -18.16 13.66 -1.49
CA THR A 295 -18.59 14.70 -2.42
C THR A 295 -18.60 14.19 -3.86
N GLY A 296 -19.11 15.02 -4.77
CA GLY A 296 -19.08 14.76 -6.21
C GLY A 296 -19.76 13.44 -6.57
N ASP A 297 -19.01 12.51 -7.16
CA ASP A 297 -19.50 11.21 -7.62
C ASP A 297 -20.08 10.34 -6.50
N PHE A 298 -19.71 10.59 -5.24
CA PHE A 298 -20.11 9.80 -4.07
C PHE A 298 -21.13 10.50 -3.17
N LEU A 299 -21.68 11.63 -3.61
CA LEU A 299 -22.87 12.23 -3.00
C LEU A 299 -24.12 11.77 -3.76
N THR A 300 -24.98 11.00 -3.09
CA THR A 300 -26.24 10.55 -3.70
C THR A 300 -27.25 11.70 -3.83
N PRO A 301 -28.24 11.59 -4.72
CA PRO A 301 -29.36 12.54 -4.80
C PRO A 301 -30.10 12.75 -3.47
N ALA A 302 -30.15 11.76 -2.59
CA ALA A 302 -30.74 11.88 -1.26
C ALA A 302 -29.80 12.52 -0.21
N GLY A 303 -28.64 13.04 -0.63
CA GLY A 303 -27.67 13.67 0.26
C GLY A 303 -26.99 12.69 1.20
N LYS A 304 -26.70 11.47 0.74
CA LYS A 304 -25.97 10.44 1.50
C LYS A 304 -24.64 10.10 0.84
N THR A 305 -23.69 9.67 1.65
CA THR A 305 -22.36 9.27 1.21
C THR A 305 -21.94 7.93 1.82
N PRO A 306 -20.93 7.25 1.25
CA PRO A 306 -20.30 6.08 1.87
C PRO A 306 -19.85 6.31 3.32
N ILE A 307 -19.36 7.52 3.65
CA ILE A 307 -18.94 7.87 5.02
C ILE A 307 -20.15 7.96 5.96
N ASP A 308 -21.28 8.53 5.51
CA ASP A 308 -22.51 8.57 6.32
C ASP A 308 -22.98 7.16 6.69
N PHE A 309 -22.93 6.22 5.74
CA PHE A 309 -23.30 4.84 5.99
C PHE A 309 -22.41 4.19 7.05
N LEU A 310 -21.09 4.37 6.95
CA LEU A 310 -20.14 3.83 7.94
C LEU A 310 -20.40 4.42 9.33
N ILE A 311 -20.55 5.73 9.44
CA ILE A 311 -20.82 6.40 10.73
C ILE A 311 -22.17 5.98 11.30
N ALA A 312 -23.21 5.82 10.49
CA ALA A 312 -24.53 5.36 10.92
C ALA A 312 -24.52 3.91 11.47
N ASN A 313 -23.57 3.08 11.04
CA ASN A 313 -23.38 1.72 11.54
C ASN A 313 -22.48 1.63 12.78
N GLN A 314 -21.98 2.76 13.29
CA GLN A 314 -21.22 2.77 14.53
C GLN A 314 -22.15 2.78 15.75
N PHE A 315 -21.87 1.93 16.72
CA PHE A 315 -22.48 2.03 18.05
C PHE A 315 -21.94 3.27 18.76
N ASN A 316 -22.80 4.22 19.14
CA ASN A 316 -22.39 5.43 19.85
C ASN A 316 -22.89 5.36 21.31
N PRO A 317 -22.04 5.52 22.34
CA PRO A 317 -20.60 5.83 22.31
C PRO A 317 -19.66 4.62 22.29
N ALA A 318 -20.18 3.39 22.27
CA ALA A 318 -19.37 2.17 22.42
C ALA A 318 -18.29 1.96 21.33
N GLY A 319 -18.45 2.58 20.16
CA GLY A 319 -17.43 2.75 19.13
C GLY A 319 -17.26 1.64 18.10
N GLY A 320 -17.68 0.41 18.41
CA GLY A 320 -17.68 -0.69 17.45
C GLY A 320 -18.65 -0.44 16.29
N PHE A 321 -18.43 -1.12 15.17
CA PHE A 321 -19.27 -1.03 13.99
C PHE A 321 -20.00 -2.34 13.73
N LYS A 322 -21.25 -2.23 13.29
CA LYS A 322 -22.05 -3.35 12.80
C LYS A 322 -21.46 -3.93 11.51
N TYR A 323 -21.74 -5.20 11.22
CA TYR A 323 -21.50 -5.75 9.88
C TYR A 323 -22.66 -5.37 8.95
N GLN A 324 -23.88 -5.74 9.33
CA GLN A 324 -25.14 -5.37 8.68
C GLN A 324 -25.89 -4.30 9.48
N PRO A 325 -26.68 -3.42 8.84
CA PRO A 325 -27.39 -2.34 9.55
C PRO A 325 -28.31 -2.81 10.69
N SER A 326 -28.88 -4.01 10.55
CA SER A 326 -29.77 -4.65 11.53
C SER A 326 -29.05 -5.25 12.73
N ASP A 327 -27.72 -5.39 12.70
CA ASP A 327 -26.98 -6.03 13.78
C ASP A 327 -27.07 -5.21 15.07
N THR A 328 -27.18 -5.93 16.18
CA THR A 328 -27.28 -5.36 17.53
C THR A 328 -25.98 -5.47 18.32
N THR A 329 -24.94 -6.09 17.75
CA THR A 329 -23.60 -6.20 18.33
C THR A 329 -22.53 -5.78 17.32
N PRO A 330 -21.37 -5.27 17.77
CA PRO A 330 -20.29 -4.90 16.89
C PRO A 330 -19.56 -6.13 16.33
N SER A 331 -19.12 -6.02 15.09
CA SER A 331 -18.20 -6.95 14.43
C SER A 331 -16.78 -6.40 14.54
N ALA A 332 -15.87 -7.16 15.12
CA ALA A 332 -14.46 -6.77 15.23
C ALA A 332 -13.84 -6.46 13.86
N TYR A 333 -14.08 -7.33 12.88
CA TYR A 333 -13.56 -7.20 11.53
C TYR A 333 -14.17 -5.98 10.79
N SER A 334 -15.48 -5.77 10.91
CA SER A 334 -16.12 -4.60 10.28
C SER A 334 -15.70 -3.30 10.96
N SER A 335 -15.36 -3.35 12.26
CA SER A 335 -14.86 -2.19 12.99
C SER A 335 -13.47 -1.75 12.54
N THR A 336 -12.58 -2.69 12.19
CA THR A 336 -11.26 -2.34 11.64
C THR A 336 -11.39 -1.72 10.25
N ASP A 337 -12.20 -2.30 9.37
CA ASP A 337 -12.44 -1.79 8.02
C ASP A 337 -13.11 -0.40 8.03
N ALA A 338 -14.16 -0.23 8.83
CA ALA A 338 -14.87 1.04 8.94
C ALA A 338 -14.01 2.14 9.54
N LEU A 339 -13.31 1.87 10.65
CA LEU A 339 -12.45 2.86 11.27
C LEU A 339 -11.34 3.30 10.31
N ARG A 340 -10.68 2.36 9.63
CA ARG A 340 -9.66 2.67 8.63
C ARG A 340 -10.21 3.60 7.55
N ALA A 341 -11.37 3.28 6.99
CA ALA A 341 -12.03 4.05 5.95
C ALA A 341 -12.46 5.46 6.42
N VAL A 342 -13.21 5.56 7.54
CA VAL A 342 -13.65 6.83 8.14
C VAL A 342 -12.46 7.70 8.53
N ALA A 343 -11.36 7.07 8.94
CA ALA A 343 -10.14 7.79 9.30
C ALA A 343 -9.38 8.38 8.11
N GLY A 344 -9.78 8.07 6.87
CA GLY A 344 -9.09 8.49 5.64
C GLY A 344 -7.98 7.55 5.20
N GLY A 345 -7.90 6.34 5.77
CA GLY A 345 -6.88 5.36 5.46
C GLY A 345 -7.17 4.56 4.18
N GLY A 346 -6.09 4.21 3.47
CA GLY A 346 -6.09 3.14 2.47
C GLY A 346 -6.07 1.75 3.12
N PHE A 347 -5.31 0.80 2.60
CA PHE A 347 -5.09 -0.52 3.24
C PHE A 347 -3.91 -0.55 4.21
N THR A 348 -3.09 0.49 4.22
CA THR A 348 -2.06 0.76 5.23
C THR A 348 -1.88 2.27 5.36
N ALA A 349 -1.15 2.70 6.38
CA ALA A 349 -0.78 4.10 6.59
C ALA A 349 0.60 4.17 7.24
N ALA A 350 1.30 5.29 7.05
CA ALA A 350 2.52 5.55 7.80
C ALA A 350 2.18 5.56 9.30
N PRO A 351 3.02 4.96 10.16
CA PRO A 351 2.78 4.98 11.59
C PRO A 351 2.77 6.43 12.07
N PRO A 352 1.87 6.83 12.98
CA PRO A 352 1.90 8.14 13.60
C PRO A 352 3.07 8.24 14.58
N THR A 353 3.41 9.47 14.99
CA THR A 353 4.41 9.70 16.04
C THR A 353 3.86 9.22 17.39
N PRO A 354 4.58 8.37 18.14
CA PRO A 354 4.16 7.94 19.46
C PRO A 354 4.00 9.10 20.44
N VAL A 355 3.02 8.99 21.35
CA VAL A 355 2.89 9.90 22.51
C VAL A 355 3.66 9.39 23.74
N THR A 356 3.98 8.09 23.79
CA THR A 356 4.84 7.52 24.83
C THR A 356 6.24 8.12 24.76
N VAL A 357 6.69 8.77 25.84
CA VAL A 357 7.99 9.44 25.91
C VAL A 357 9.13 8.47 25.61
N GLY A 358 10.02 8.86 24.69
CA GLY A 358 11.19 8.06 24.30
C GLY A 358 10.90 6.89 23.35
N ALA A 359 9.62 6.59 23.06
CA ALA A 359 9.30 5.54 22.10
C ALA A 359 9.62 6.00 20.66
N PRO A 360 10.46 5.27 19.90
CA PRO A 360 10.75 5.66 18.52
C PRO A 360 9.53 5.41 17.65
N LYS A 361 9.39 6.20 16.57
CA LYS A 361 8.36 5.98 15.54
C LYS A 361 8.50 4.60 14.87
N TRP A 362 9.75 4.21 14.60
CA TRP A 362 10.09 2.96 13.94
C TRP A 362 10.90 2.03 14.84
N VAL A 363 10.66 0.74 14.73
CA VAL A 363 11.54 -0.31 15.25
C VAL A 363 11.99 -1.23 14.13
N ALA A 364 13.27 -1.61 14.16
CA ALA A 364 13.89 -2.47 13.16
C ALA A 364 15.03 -3.30 13.78
N ALA A 365 15.40 -4.40 13.14
CA ALA A 365 16.66 -5.08 13.40
C ALA A 365 17.82 -4.18 12.94
N ALA A 366 18.84 -4.02 13.79
CA ALA A 366 19.97 -3.13 13.51
C ALA A 366 21.03 -3.76 12.59
N GLY A 367 21.03 -5.08 12.46
CA GLY A 367 21.97 -5.83 11.64
C GLY A 367 21.61 -7.31 11.62
N PHE A 368 22.38 -8.07 10.86
CA PHE A 368 22.34 -9.53 10.93
C PHE A 368 22.85 -10.04 12.29
N THR A 369 22.47 -11.27 12.63
CA THR A 369 23.04 -12.00 13.77
C THR A 369 23.79 -13.20 13.22
N SER A 370 25.07 -13.31 13.55
CA SER A 370 25.92 -14.42 13.10
C SER A 370 25.29 -15.77 13.47
N GLY A 371 25.19 -16.69 12.52
CA GLY A 371 24.59 -18.01 12.71
C GLY A 371 23.06 -18.05 12.61
N THR A 372 22.37 -16.91 12.51
CA THR A 372 20.91 -16.87 12.37
C THR A 372 20.49 -16.85 10.91
N ALA A 373 19.88 -17.94 10.43
CA ALA A 373 19.36 -18.02 9.06
C ALA A 373 18.37 -16.88 8.76
N THR A 374 18.46 -16.32 7.56
CA THR A 374 17.65 -15.17 7.12
C THR A 374 17.43 -15.18 5.61
N LYS A 375 16.68 -14.20 5.11
CA LYS A 375 16.41 -14.01 3.68
C LYS A 375 16.54 -12.55 3.25
N LEU A 376 16.98 -12.34 2.01
CA LEU A 376 16.97 -11.04 1.33
C LEU A 376 16.15 -11.10 0.05
N ALA A 377 15.59 -9.95 -0.34
CA ALA A 377 14.80 -9.78 -1.56
C ALA A 377 15.75 -9.40 -2.71
N LEU A 378 15.71 -10.14 -3.82
CA LEU A 378 16.56 -9.91 -4.98
C LEU A 378 15.73 -9.82 -6.27
N THR A 379 15.92 -8.75 -7.02
CA THR A 379 15.45 -8.61 -8.41
C THR A 379 16.66 -8.54 -9.35
N VAL A 380 16.63 -9.27 -10.46
CA VAL A 380 17.62 -9.22 -11.53
C VAL A 380 16.92 -8.86 -12.83
N ASP A 381 17.37 -7.77 -13.44
CA ASP A 381 16.93 -7.22 -14.72
C ASP A 381 18.10 -7.22 -15.70
N ASP A 382 18.06 -8.10 -16.70
CA ASP A 382 19.12 -8.22 -17.71
C ASP A 382 18.95 -7.26 -18.91
N GLY A 383 17.98 -6.35 -18.81
CA GLY A 383 17.64 -5.37 -19.86
C GLY A 383 16.77 -5.94 -20.98
N THR A 384 16.34 -7.21 -20.91
CA THR A 384 15.43 -7.81 -21.91
C THR A 384 13.96 -7.61 -21.58
N GLY A 385 13.66 -7.05 -20.40
CA GLY A 385 12.29 -6.92 -19.88
C GLY A 385 11.77 -8.18 -19.16
N THR A 386 12.57 -9.25 -19.08
CA THR A 386 12.28 -10.45 -18.28
C THR A 386 12.95 -10.34 -16.92
N LEU A 387 12.15 -10.05 -15.88
CA LEU A 387 12.66 -9.98 -14.52
C LEU A 387 12.81 -11.36 -13.91
N LYS A 388 13.90 -11.57 -13.18
CA LYS A 388 14.03 -12.66 -12.23
C LYS A 388 13.90 -12.10 -10.82
N VAL A 389 12.95 -12.62 -10.05
CA VAL A 389 12.64 -12.13 -8.71
C VAL A 389 12.67 -13.32 -7.76
N CYS A 390 13.39 -13.19 -6.66
CA CYS A 390 13.54 -14.27 -5.70
C CYS A 390 13.82 -13.73 -4.30
N ASN A 391 13.55 -14.56 -3.30
CA ASN A 391 14.24 -14.46 -2.04
C ASN A 391 15.53 -15.27 -2.08
N VAL A 392 16.52 -14.87 -1.28
CA VAL A 392 17.82 -15.53 -1.17
C VAL A 392 18.01 -15.90 0.28
N ALA A 393 18.00 -17.21 0.59
CA ALA A 393 18.25 -17.72 1.93
C ALA A 393 19.75 -17.89 2.17
N PHE A 394 20.24 -17.46 3.33
CA PHE A 394 21.63 -17.64 3.75
C PHE A 394 21.77 -17.48 5.27
N THR A 395 22.93 -17.86 5.80
CA THR A 395 23.30 -17.67 7.19
C THR A 395 24.48 -16.69 7.28
N PRO A 396 24.28 -15.45 7.77
CA PRO A 396 25.33 -14.46 7.88
C PRO A 396 26.35 -14.84 8.95
N THR A 397 27.58 -14.35 8.79
CA THR A 397 28.69 -14.55 9.74
C THR A 397 29.02 -13.28 10.55
N GLY A 398 28.42 -12.14 10.20
CA GLY A 398 28.61 -10.84 10.86
C GLY A 398 27.32 -10.02 10.90
N THR A 399 27.42 -8.73 11.21
CA THR A 399 26.28 -7.80 11.26
C THR A 399 25.86 -7.24 9.89
N THR A 400 26.73 -7.39 8.90
CA THR A 400 26.50 -7.11 7.47
C THR A 400 27.02 -8.29 6.63
N THR A 401 26.68 -8.31 5.35
CA THR A 401 27.28 -9.21 4.35
C THR A 401 27.67 -8.41 3.11
N ASP A 402 28.17 -9.06 2.08
CA ASP A 402 28.49 -8.42 0.81
C ASP A 402 27.65 -8.98 -0.34
N LEU A 403 27.55 -8.20 -1.42
CA LEU A 403 26.77 -8.57 -2.60
C LEU A 403 27.26 -9.89 -3.20
N GLY A 404 28.57 -10.13 -3.22
CA GLY A 404 29.15 -11.38 -3.74
C GLY A 404 28.66 -12.62 -3.01
N THR A 405 28.53 -12.54 -1.69
CA THR A 405 28.01 -13.59 -0.80
C THR A 405 26.53 -13.82 -1.05
N VAL A 406 25.73 -12.75 -1.19
CA VAL A 406 24.31 -12.86 -1.54
C VAL A 406 24.12 -13.51 -2.90
N LEU A 407 24.90 -13.12 -3.92
CA LEU A 407 24.79 -13.72 -5.26
C LEU A 407 25.26 -15.17 -5.30
N ALA A 408 26.28 -15.54 -4.51
CA ALA A 408 26.68 -16.93 -4.34
C ALA A 408 25.55 -17.74 -3.70
N ALA A 409 24.93 -17.25 -2.62
CA ALA A 409 23.77 -17.90 -2.00
C ALA A 409 22.57 -17.99 -2.96
N ALA A 410 22.32 -16.96 -3.77
CA ALA A 410 21.23 -16.97 -4.74
C ALA A 410 21.37 -18.08 -5.80
N SER A 411 22.59 -18.52 -6.10
CA SER A 411 22.85 -19.61 -7.05
C SER A 411 22.41 -20.99 -6.58
N THR A 412 22.26 -21.18 -5.27
CA THR A 412 21.93 -22.49 -4.66
C THR A 412 20.70 -22.47 -3.76
N ALA A 413 20.33 -21.31 -3.23
CA ALA A 413 19.31 -21.15 -2.19
C ALA A 413 18.33 -19.99 -2.48
N SER A 414 17.99 -19.79 -3.76
CA SER A 414 16.94 -18.84 -4.17
C SER A 414 15.57 -19.51 -4.27
N THR A 415 14.52 -18.78 -3.87
CA THR A 415 13.13 -19.18 -4.12
C THR A 415 12.37 -18.00 -4.77
N PRO A 416 11.77 -18.18 -5.95
CA PRO A 416 11.98 -19.29 -6.88
C PRO A 416 13.45 -19.47 -7.30
N ALA A 417 13.83 -20.69 -7.66
CA ALA A 417 15.17 -20.99 -8.13
C ALA A 417 15.46 -20.34 -9.51
N GLY A 418 16.75 -20.22 -9.86
CA GLY A 418 17.20 -19.75 -11.18
C GLY A 418 17.29 -18.22 -11.32
N CYS A 419 17.05 -17.51 -10.22
CA CYS A 419 17.24 -16.06 -10.07
C CYS A 419 18.66 -15.62 -10.44
N VAL A 420 19.65 -16.30 -9.87
CA VAL A 420 21.05 -16.26 -10.25
C VAL A 420 21.49 -17.70 -10.51
N THR A 421 22.19 -17.96 -11.60
CA THR A 421 22.76 -19.26 -11.97
C THR A 421 24.28 -19.18 -12.10
N SER A 422 24.82 -17.99 -12.36
CA SER A 422 26.26 -17.73 -12.37
C SER A 422 26.56 -16.25 -12.11
N VAL A 423 27.73 -15.97 -11.54
CA VAL A 423 28.27 -14.62 -11.35
C VAL A 423 29.78 -14.63 -11.62
N VAL A 424 30.29 -13.59 -12.30
CA VAL A 424 31.72 -13.41 -12.59
C VAL A 424 32.20 -12.06 -12.03
N PRO A 425 33.32 -12.03 -11.27
CA PRO A 425 34.04 -13.19 -10.73
C PRO A 425 33.18 -13.98 -9.73
N ALA A 426 33.43 -15.28 -9.59
CA ALA A 426 32.63 -16.17 -8.73
C ALA A 426 32.92 -15.98 -7.23
N SER A 427 34.12 -15.53 -6.89
CA SER A 427 34.60 -15.30 -5.52
C SER A 427 35.45 -14.02 -5.46
N GLY A 428 35.90 -13.65 -4.25
CA GLY A 428 36.73 -12.46 -4.02
C GLY A 428 35.96 -11.14 -4.10
N THR A 429 36.69 -10.06 -4.36
CA THR A 429 36.21 -8.68 -4.42
C THR A 429 36.21 -8.15 -5.87
N GLY A 430 35.73 -6.91 -6.08
CA GLY A 430 35.81 -6.23 -7.38
C GLY A 430 34.51 -6.20 -8.16
N THR A 431 34.57 -5.62 -9.36
CA THR A 431 33.41 -5.40 -10.24
C THR A 431 32.81 -6.72 -10.72
N ILE A 432 31.48 -6.82 -10.66
CA ILE A 432 30.74 -7.91 -11.27
C ILE A 432 30.66 -7.64 -12.78
N THR A 433 31.22 -8.55 -13.56
CA THR A 433 31.35 -8.42 -15.02
C THR A 433 30.38 -9.30 -15.80
N SER A 434 29.76 -10.28 -15.15
CA SER A 434 28.71 -11.11 -15.75
C SER A 434 27.79 -11.69 -14.69
N ILE A 435 26.49 -11.77 -14.99
CA ILE A 435 25.48 -12.49 -14.22
C ILE A 435 24.66 -13.33 -15.20
N ASN A 436 24.42 -14.60 -14.87
CA ASN A 436 23.65 -15.54 -15.69
C ASN A 436 24.15 -15.65 -17.14
N GLY A 437 25.47 -15.51 -17.35
CA GLY A 437 26.10 -15.52 -18.68
C GLY A 437 26.05 -14.20 -19.45
N LYS A 438 25.32 -13.18 -18.97
CA LYS A 438 25.27 -11.85 -19.61
C LYS A 438 26.44 -10.99 -19.15
N ALA A 439 27.46 -10.88 -20.01
CA ALA A 439 28.66 -10.07 -19.74
C ALA A 439 28.44 -8.56 -19.98
N ASN A 440 29.22 -7.74 -19.29
CA ASN A 440 29.38 -6.32 -19.60
C ASN A 440 29.83 -6.14 -21.07
N ALA A 441 29.26 -5.16 -21.77
CA ALA A 441 29.57 -4.90 -23.17
C ALA A 441 29.54 -3.39 -23.45
N GLY A 442 30.68 -2.83 -23.87
CA GLY A 442 30.80 -1.39 -24.09
C GLY A 442 30.47 -0.60 -22.82
N SER A 443 29.53 0.34 -22.92
CA SER A 443 29.03 1.13 -21.79
C SER A 443 27.99 0.41 -20.93
N ALA A 444 27.42 -0.71 -21.41
CA ALA A 444 26.40 -1.46 -20.69
C ALA A 444 27.06 -2.36 -19.63
N THR A 445 26.73 -2.11 -18.36
CA THR A 445 27.34 -2.79 -17.22
C THR A 445 26.29 -3.22 -16.20
N TRP A 446 26.63 -4.21 -15.38
CA TRP A 446 25.83 -4.55 -14.21
C TRP A 446 25.90 -3.46 -13.15
N LYS A 447 24.72 -2.99 -12.75
CA LYS A 447 24.51 -2.01 -11.69
C LYS A 447 23.67 -2.61 -10.59
N VAL A 448 23.81 -2.05 -9.39
CA VAL A 448 23.10 -2.47 -8.19
C VAL A 448 22.46 -1.27 -7.50
N SER A 449 21.23 -1.47 -7.03
CA SER A 449 20.50 -0.59 -6.12
C SER A 449 20.15 -1.38 -4.86
N THR A 450 20.26 -0.73 -3.72
CA THR A 450 19.83 -1.25 -2.41
C THR A 450 18.79 -0.32 -1.83
N ASP A 451 17.63 -0.86 -1.42
CA ASP A 451 16.50 -0.10 -0.87
C ASP A 451 16.07 1.10 -1.73
N GLY A 452 16.08 0.92 -3.06
CA GLY A 452 15.67 1.95 -4.02
C GLY A 452 16.65 3.12 -4.17
N SER A 453 17.88 3.00 -3.65
CA SER A 453 18.96 3.95 -3.94
C SER A 453 19.26 4.03 -5.45
N ALA A 454 19.93 5.10 -5.87
CA ALA A 454 20.39 5.22 -7.26
C ALA A 454 21.27 4.02 -7.65
N PHE A 455 21.09 3.52 -8.87
CA PHE A 455 21.90 2.43 -9.40
C PHE A 455 23.36 2.87 -9.53
N ALA A 456 24.28 2.11 -8.93
CA ALA A 456 25.72 2.28 -9.05
C ALA A 456 26.37 1.00 -9.60
N GLY A 457 27.64 1.06 -10.02
CA GLY A 457 28.36 -0.12 -10.51
C GLY A 457 28.31 -1.28 -9.51
N ALA A 458 27.96 -2.47 -9.98
CA ALA A 458 27.85 -3.64 -9.13
C ALA A 458 29.25 -4.18 -8.77
N THR A 459 29.61 -4.13 -7.49
CA THR A 459 30.85 -4.71 -6.97
C THR A 459 30.52 -5.78 -5.94
N ARG A 460 31.30 -6.87 -5.92
CA ARG A 460 31.11 -7.98 -4.98
C ARG A 460 31.20 -7.54 -3.53
N ASN A 461 32.08 -6.58 -3.23
CA ASN A 461 32.30 -6.04 -1.88
C ASN A 461 31.34 -4.91 -1.49
N LYS A 462 30.27 -4.66 -2.27
CA LYS A 462 29.20 -3.75 -1.83
C LYS A 462 28.57 -4.32 -0.55
N VAL A 463 28.58 -3.52 0.51
CA VAL A 463 27.95 -3.88 1.79
C VAL A 463 26.45 -4.01 1.63
N ILE A 464 25.91 -5.08 2.17
CA ILE A 464 24.49 -5.41 2.23
C ILE A 464 24.09 -5.54 3.70
N GLY A 465 23.07 -4.80 4.10
CA GLY A 465 22.48 -4.83 5.43
C GLY A 465 21.32 -5.80 5.56
N VAL A 466 20.90 -6.04 6.80
CA VAL A 466 19.65 -6.76 7.09
C VAL A 466 18.47 -6.05 6.43
N GLY A 467 17.60 -6.81 5.77
CA GLY A 467 16.40 -6.27 5.15
C GLY A 467 16.59 -5.47 3.87
N ASP A 468 17.81 -5.34 3.35
CA ASP A 468 18.01 -4.63 2.09
C ASP A 468 17.25 -5.33 0.95
N THR A 469 16.50 -4.55 0.18
CA THR A 469 15.97 -5.00 -1.11
C THR A 469 17.01 -4.71 -2.18
N ILE A 470 17.45 -5.74 -2.89
CA ILE A 470 18.54 -5.67 -3.85
C ILE A 470 17.95 -5.72 -5.25
N ALA A 471 18.30 -4.76 -6.08
CA ALA A 471 17.98 -4.76 -7.50
C ALA A 471 19.26 -4.71 -8.32
N LEU A 472 19.46 -5.69 -9.19
CA LEU A 472 20.50 -5.72 -10.20
C LEU A 472 19.91 -5.34 -11.54
N ARG A 473 20.60 -4.47 -12.29
CA ARG A 473 20.19 -4.06 -13.63
C ARG A 473 21.38 -4.02 -14.57
N TYR A 474 21.23 -4.61 -15.74
CA TYR A 474 22.14 -4.42 -16.86
C TYR A 474 21.74 -3.17 -17.65
N SER A 475 22.60 -2.14 -17.69
CA SER A 475 22.31 -0.87 -18.39
C SER A 475 23.52 -0.01 -18.65
#